data_AF-A0AAW1WI73-F1
#
_entry.id   AF-A0AAW1WI73-F1
#
_cell.length_a   1.000
_cell.length_b   1.000
_cell.length_c   1.000
_cell.angle_alpha   90.00
_cell.angle_beta   90.00
_cell.angle_gamma   90.00
#
_symmetry.space_group_name_H-M   'P 1'
#
loop_
_entity.id
_entity.type
_entity.pdbx_description
1 polymer ?
#
loop_
_entity_poly.entity_id
_entity_poly.type
_entity_poly.pdbx_seq_one_letter_code
_entity_poly.pdbx_strand_id
1 'polypeptide(L)'
;MGALLMLIDAILFFFFIIMAMAPMVDAQLVLPLSLFPEWMVEYKNWYIREFDDYCYVEKPHFFVGLVLVELVFQWPLGLANLYGMLAGKSWYNTTCLVYGASFFTTMVKFYFFPSLMH
;
A
#
# COMPACT_ATOMS: atom_id res chain seq x y z
N MET A 1 -1.57 -19.60 -23.65
CA MET A 1 -1.72 -19.45 -22.18
C MET A 1 -3.19 -19.67 -21.86
N GLY A 2 -3.54 -20.43 -20.83
CA GLY A 2 -4.95 -20.72 -20.51
C GLY A 2 -5.70 -19.44 -20.11
N ALA A 3 -6.99 -19.34 -20.44
CA ALA A 3 -7.82 -18.15 -20.15
C ALA A 3 -7.80 -17.74 -18.66
N LEU A 4 -7.68 -18.71 -17.75
CA LEU A 4 -7.53 -18.48 -16.31
C LEU A 4 -6.26 -17.70 -15.96
N LEU A 5 -5.14 -17.99 -16.60
CA LEU A 5 -3.86 -17.30 -16.34
C LEU A 5 -3.92 -15.85 -16.81
N MET A 6 -4.54 -15.60 -17.97
CA MET A 6 -4.73 -14.23 -18.47
C MET A 6 -5.62 -13.40 -17.55
N LEU A 7 -6.66 -14.01 -16.96
CA LEU A 7 -7.51 -13.36 -15.96
C LEU A 7 -6.73 -13.01 -14.69
N ILE A 8 -5.91 -13.93 -14.19
CA ILE A 8 -5.08 -13.69 -13.00
C ILE A 8 -4.08 -12.56 -13.26
N ASP A 9 -3.40 -12.57 -14.42
CA ASP A 9 -2.45 -11.52 -14.79
C ASP A 9 -3.14 -10.14 -14.88
N ALA A 10 -4.35 -10.07 -15.44
CA ALA A 10 -5.13 -8.85 -15.47
C ALA A 10 -5.48 -8.35 -14.07
N ILE A 11 -5.94 -9.23 -13.17
CA ILE A 11 -6.26 -8.88 -11.79
C ILE A 11 -5.02 -8.36 -11.06
N LEU A 12 -3.88 -9.04 -11.21
CA LEU A 12 -2.62 -8.64 -10.60
C LEU A 12 -2.15 -7.27 -11.13
N PHE A 13 -2.33 -6.99 -12.42
CA PHE A 13 -2.03 -5.69 -13.00
C PHE A 13 -2.84 -4.56 -12.38
N PHE A 14 -4.16 -4.72 -12.29
CA PHE A 14 -5.01 -3.74 -11.62
C PHE A 14 -4.62 -3.57 -10.14
N PHE A 15 -4.34 -4.68 -9.45
CA PHE A 15 -3.91 -4.63 -8.06
C PHE A 15 -2.60 -3.85 -7.88
N PHE A 16 -1.58 -4.11 -8.69
CA PHE A 16 -0.30 -3.38 -8.61
C PHE A 16 -0.44 -1.88 -8.94
N ILE A 17 -1.36 -1.49 -9.82
CA ILE A 17 -1.65 -0.07 -10.07
C ILE A 17 -2.23 0.59 -8.82
N ILE A 18 -3.21 -0.04 -8.18
CA ILE A 18 -3.81 0.49 -6.94
C ILE A 18 -2.75 0.60 -5.84
N MET A 19 -1.95 -0.46 -5.67
CA MET A 19 -0.87 -0.50 -4.68
C MET A 19 0.27 0.49 -4.97
N ALA A 20 0.47 0.92 -6.22
CA ALA A 20 1.43 1.96 -6.54
C ALA A 20 0.94 3.36 -6.10
N MET A 21 -0.37 3.56 -6.05
CA MET A 21 -1.02 4.83 -5.71
C MET A 21 -1.29 4.98 -4.21
N ALA A 22 -1.68 3.89 -3.53
CA ALA A 22 -2.06 3.92 -2.11
C ALA A 22 -1.01 4.57 -1.18
N PRO A 23 0.30 4.23 -1.28
CA PRO A 23 1.34 4.81 -0.43
C PRO A 23 1.48 6.33 -0.58
N MET A 24 0.98 6.93 -1.66
CA MET A 24 1.02 8.39 -1.82
C MET A 24 0.14 9.08 -0.77
N VAL A 25 -1.02 8.50 -0.45
CA VAL A 25 -1.93 9.02 0.57
C VAL A 25 -1.34 8.78 1.96
N ASP A 26 -0.88 7.55 2.22
CA ASP A 26 -0.30 7.18 3.51
C ASP A 26 1.03 7.91 3.80
N ALA A 27 1.83 8.22 2.78
CA ALA A 27 3.09 8.95 2.94
C ALA A 27 2.91 10.33 3.60
N GLN A 28 1.71 10.94 3.51
CA GLN A 28 1.38 12.18 4.22
C GLN A 28 1.38 12.05 5.75
N LEU A 29 1.42 10.83 6.28
CA LEU A 29 1.53 10.55 7.72
C LEU A 29 2.96 10.65 8.23
N VAL A 30 3.95 10.46 7.35
CA VAL A 30 5.37 10.39 7.72
C VAL A 30 6.19 11.53 7.10
N LEU A 31 5.81 11.99 5.91
CA LEU A 31 6.49 13.06 5.18
C LEU A 31 5.84 14.43 5.42
N PRO A 32 6.62 15.52 5.27
CA PRO A 32 6.08 16.88 5.35
C PRO A 32 4.98 17.12 4.31
N LEU A 33 3.87 17.76 4.73
CA LEU A 33 2.75 18.07 3.85
C LEU A 33 3.11 19.01 2.69
N SER A 34 4.21 19.77 2.81
CA SER A 34 4.73 20.64 1.75
C SER A 34 5.23 19.89 0.51
N LEU A 35 5.48 18.59 0.60
CA LEU A 35 5.87 17.76 -0.54
C LEU A 35 4.67 17.31 -1.38
N PHE A 36 3.46 17.54 -0.89
CA PHE A 36 2.23 17.06 -1.52
C PHE A 36 1.40 18.21 -2.07
N PRO A 37 0.70 18.01 -3.19
CA PRO A 37 -0.18 19.01 -3.74
C PRO A 37 -1.40 19.21 -2.84
N GLU A 38 -1.93 20.43 -2.82
CA GLU A 38 -3.02 20.84 -1.90
C GLU A 38 -4.26 19.94 -2.01
N TRP A 39 -4.64 19.54 -3.22
CA TRP A 39 -5.81 18.67 -3.44
C TRP A 39 -5.70 17.32 -2.72
N MET A 40 -4.49 16.80 -2.57
CA MET A 40 -4.25 15.49 -1.94
C MET A 40 -4.26 15.59 -0.41
N VAL A 41 -3.82 16.74 0.10
CA VAL A 41 -3.93 17.07 1.53
C VAL A 41 -5.39 17.29 1.91
N GLU A 42 -6.15 18.00 1.07
CA GLU A 42 -7.58 18.22 1.29
C GLU A 42 -8.37 16.91 1.24
N TYR A 43 -8.04 16.00 0.31
CA TYR A 43 -8.65 14.68 0.26
C TYR A 43 -8.49 13.90 1.58
N LYS A 44 -7.28 13.87 2.15
CA LYS A 44 -7.03 13.24 3.44
C LYS A 44 -7.79 13.94 4.57
N ASN A 45 -7.82 15.27 4.59
CA ASN A 45 -8.53 16.03 5.62
C ASN A 45 -10.05 15.81 5.55
N TRP A 46 -10.60 15.68 4.34
CA TRP A 46 -12.00 15.28 4.14
C TRP A 46 -12.24 13.87 4.69
N TYR A 47 -11.38 12.91 4.37
CA TYR A 47 -11.49 11.53 4.86
C TYR A 47 -11.47 11.46 6.39
N ILE A 48 -10.52 12.14 7.03
CA ILE A 48 -10.41 12.21 8.50
C ILE A 48 -11.70 12.75 9.13
N ARG A 49 -12.29 13.80 8.53
CA ARG A 49 -13.50 14.45 9.05
C ARG A 49 -14.74 13.58 8.91
N GLU A 50 -14.84 12.82 7.83
CA GLU A 50 -16.01 11.99 7.52
C GLU A 50 -15.99 10.66 8.29
N PHE A 51 -14.83 10.04 8.42
CA PHE A 51 -14.70 8.69 8.96
C PHE A 51 -14.08 8.62 10.36
N ASP A 52 -13.51 9.72 10.86
CA ASP A 52 -12.84 9.81 12.17
C ASP A 52 -11.85 8.66 12.41
N ASP A 53 -11.12 8.28 11.36
CA ASP A 53 -10.21 7.14 11.40
C ASP A 53 -9.08 7.41 12.39
N TYR A 54 -9.11 6.68 13.51
CA TYR A 54 -8.11 6.67 14.58
C TYR A 54 -6.67 6.68 14.05
N CYS A 55 -6.37 5.89 13.02
CA CYS A 55 -5.02 5.75 12.50
C CYS A 55 -4.52 7.04 11.85
N TYR A 56 -5.42 7.81 11.24
CA TYR A 56 -5.10 9.09 10.59
C TYR A 56 -5.22 10.28 11.54
N VAL A 57 -6.11 10.22 12.53
CA VAL A 57 -6.32 11.25 13.56
C VAL A 57 -5.19 11.24 14.58
N GLU A 58 -4.99 10.13 15.28
CA GLU A 58 -4.01 10.03 16.37
C GLU A 58 -2.60 9.70 15.89
N LYS A 59 -2.47 9.11 14.70
CA LYS A 59 -1.18 8.71 14.10
C LYS A 59 -0.32 7.89 15.07
N PRO A 60 -0.83 6.76 15.58
CA PRO A 60 -0.11 5.94 16.56
C PRO A 60 1.22 5.45 15.97
N HIS A 61 2.26 5.37 16.80
CA HIS A 61 3.62 5.05 16.35
C HIS A 61 3.75 3.72 15.61
N PHE A 62 2.93 2.71 15.95
CA PHE A 62 2.93 1.43 15.24
C PHE A 62 2.45 1.62 13.78
N PHE A 63 1.45 2.45 13.55
CA PHE A 63 0.88 2.71 12.23
C PHE A 63 1.85 3.51 11.37
N VAL A 64 2.46 4.55 11.93
CA VAL A 64 3.55 5.31 11.28
C VAL A 64 4.70 4.37 10.88
N GLY A 65 5.04 3.39 11.75
CA GLY A 65 6.03 2.36 11.45
C GLY A 65 5.63 1.44 10.30
N LEU A 66 4.35 1.04 10.21
CA LEU A 66 3.83 0.25 9.10
C LEU A 66 3.88 1.04 7.78
N VAL A 67 3.48 2.31 7.79
CA VAL A 67 3.54 3.20 6.62
C VAL A 67 4.99 3.39 6.14
N LEU A 68 5.97 3.45 7.06
CA LEU A 68 7.38 3.48 6.67
C LEU A 68 7.83 2.19 5.97
N VAL A 69 7.41 1.03 6.48
CA VAL A 69 7.70 -0.27 5.82
C VAL A 69 7.03 -0.32 4.44
N GLU A 70 5.81 0.18 4.34
CA GLU A 70 5.10 0.27 3.07
C GLU A 70 5.87 1.16 2.09
N LEU A 71 6.24 2.38 2.49
CA LEU A 71 6.90 3.35 1.62
C LEU A 71 8.31 2.92 1.18
N VAL A 72 9.09 2.30 2.08
CA VAL A 72 10.50 1.96 1.82
C VAL A 72 10.66 0.57 1.19
N PHE A 73 9.79 -0.38 1.55
CA PHE A 73 9.93 -1.77 1.11
C PHE A 73 8.82 -2.19 0.14
N GLN A 74 7.55 -2.03 0.52
CA GLN A 74 6.45 -2.53 -0.31
C GLN A 74 6.29 -1.70 -1.58
N TRP A 75 6.35 -0.37 -1.51
CA TRP A 75 6.12 0.51 -2.65
C TRP A 75 7.16 0.32 -3.76
N PRO A 76 8.49 0.35 -3.50
CA PRO A 76 9.48 0.06 -4.54
C PRO A 76 9.36 -1.36 -5.10
N LEU A 77 9.03 -2.33 -4.26
CA LEU A 77 8.84 -3.72 -4.67
C LEU A 77 7.58 -3.89 -5.53
N GLY A 78 6.50 -3.16 -5.24
CA GLY A 78 5.28 -3.11 -6.03
C GLY A 78 5.51 -2.49 -7.41
N LEU A 79 6.24 -1.38 -7.49
CA LEU A 79 6.65 -0.78 -8.76
C LEU A 79 7.58 -1.70 -9.56
N ALA A 80 8.53 -2.36 -8.88
CA ALA A 80 9.38 -3.37 -9.50
C ALA A 80 8.54 -4.54 -10.04
N ASN A 81 7.56 -5.05 -9.29
CA ASN A 81 6.67 -6.11 -9.74
C ASN A 81 5.84 -5.69 -10.96
N LEU A 82 5.31 -4.46 -10.98
CA LEU A 82 4.59 -3.91 -12.12
C LEU A 82 5.47 -3.87 -13.37
N TYR A 83 6.71 -3.37 -13.23
CA TYR A 83 7.69 -3.38 -14.31
C TYR A 83 8.07 -4.81 -14.73
N GLY A 84 8.33 -5.70 -13.77
CA GLY A 84 8.72 -7.08 -14.01
C GLY A 84 7.66 -7.85 -14.80
N MET A 85 6.39 -7.60 -14.50
CA MET A 85 5.27 -8.18 -15.22
C MET A 85 5.16 -7.60 -16.65
N LEU A 86 5.23 -6.29 -16.82
CA LEU A 86 5.17 -5.64 -18.15
C LEU A 86 6.37 -6.01 -19.04
N ALA A 87 7.55 -6.17 -18.46
CA ALA A 87 8.78 -6.52 -19.15
C ALA A 87 9.04 -8.04 -19.22
N GLY A 88 8.11 -8.87 -18.74
CA GLY A 88 8.20 -10.33 -18.78
C GLY A 88 9.44 -10.90 -18.09
N LYS A 89 9.88 -10.31 -16.98
CA LYS A 89 11.11 -10.70 -16.28
C LYS A 89 10.90 -11.94 -15.42
N SER A 90 11.89 -12.84 -15.41
CA SER A 90 11.82 -14.11 -14.67
C SER A 90 11.78 -13.96 -13.15
N TRP A 91 12.30 -12.86 -12.60
CA TRP A 91 12.30 -12.59 -11.15
C TRP A 91 10.92 -12.17 -10.62
N TYR A 92 9.98 -11.77 -11.48
CA TYR A 92 8.65 -11.28 -11.11
C TYR A 92 7.89 -12.26 -10.21
N ASN A 93 7.91 -13.56 -10.53
CA ASN A 93 7.17 -14.56 -9.76
C ASN A 93 7.64 -14.63 -8.30
N THR A 94 8.96 -14.57 -8.09
CA THR A 94 9.53 -14.60 -6.74
C THR A 94 9.22 -13.31 -5.98
N THR A 95 9.41 -12.15 -6.61
CA THR A 95 9.17 -10.85 -5.97
C THR A 95 7.69 -10.58 -5.73
N CYS A 96 6.79 -11.10 -6.57
CA CYS A 96 5.34 -11.04 -6.39
C CYS A 96 4.90 -11.85 -5.16
N LEU A 97 5.46 -13.05 -4.97
CA LEU A 97 5.16 -13.88 -3.79
C LEU A 97 5.66 -13.24 -2.49
N VAL A 98 6.88 -12.70 -2.50
CA VAL A 98 7.44 -11.97 -1.35
C VAL A 98 6.56 -10.77 -1.01
N TYR A 99 6.19 -9.99 -2.02
CA TYR A 99 5.31 -8.83 -1.85
C TYR A 99 3.96 -9.23 -1.24
N GLY A 100 3.31 -10.26 -1.79
CA GLY A 100 2.05 -10.77 -1.25
C GLY A 100 2.16 -11.20 0.21
N ALA A 101 3.19 -11.97 0.57
CA ALA A 101 3.40 -12.41 1.95
C ALA A 101 3.59 -11.24 2.92
N SER A 102 4.38 -10.22 2.52
CA SER A 102 4.58 -9.01 3.31
C SER A 102 3.30 -8.19 3.47
N PHE A 103 2.51 -8.07 2.41
CA PHE A 103 1.22 -7.36 2.42
C PHE A 103 0.21 -8.04 3.35
N PHE A 104 0.01 -9.35 3.22
CA PHE A 104 -0.86 -10.12 4.12
C PHE A 104 -0.45 -10.01 5.59
N THR A 105 0.85 -10.05 5.87
CA THR A 105 1.37 -9.91 7.24
C THR A 105 1.04 -8.53 7.83
N THR A 106 1.06 -7.48 7.00
CA THR A 106 0.72 -6.12 7.41
C THR A 106 -0.77 -5.98 7.70
N MET A 107 -1.62 -6.58 6.86
CA MET A 107 -3.08 -6.63 7.08
C MET A 107 -3.44 -7.33 8.39
N VAL A 108 -2.81 -8.46 8.71
CA VAL A 108 -3.04 -9.14 10.00
C VAL A 108 -2.70 -8.23 11.18
N LYS A 109 -1.59 -7.49 11.10
CA LYS A 109 -1.24 -6.53 12.15
C LYS A 109 -2.25 -5.39 12.24
N PHE A 110 -2.72 -4.88 11.10
CA PHE A 110 -3.74 -3.83 11.08
C PHE A 110 -5.07 -4.27 11.70
N TYR A 111 -5.52 -5.50 11.46
CA TYR A 111 -6.78 -6.00 12.05
C TYR A 111 -6.64 -6.39 13.52
N PHE A 112 -5.51 -6.95 13.93
CA PHE A 112 -5.36 -7.56 15.26
C PHE A 112 -4.91 -6.57 16.35
N PHE A 113 -4.14 -5.52 15.99
CA PHE A 113 -3.58 -4.59 16.96
C PHE A 113 -4.61 -3.60 17.54
N PRO A 114 -5.51 -3.00 16.74
CA PRO A 114 -6.56 -2.12 17.25
C PRO A 114 -7.60 -2.87 18.11
N SER A 115 -7.87 -4.15 17.81
CA SER A 115 -8.81 -4.97 18.59
C SER A 115 -8.33 -5.33 20.00
N LEU A 116 -7.06 -5.07 20.32
CA LEU A 116 -6.46 -5.32 21.64
C LEU A 116 -6.34 -4.05 22.50
N MET A 117 -6.57 -2.87 21.92
CA MET A 117 -6.49 -1.57 22.63
C MET A 117 -7.88 -1.03 23.04
N HIS A 118 -8.95 -1.74 22.69
CA HIS A 118 -10.32 -1.57 23.21
C HIS A 118 -10.66 -2.70 24.19
#